data_AF-A0A3N4LCN1-F1
#
_entry.id   AF-A0A3N4LCN1-F1
#
_cell.length_a   1.000
_cell.length_b   1.000
_cell.length_c   1.000
_cell.angle_alpha   90.00
_cell.angle_beta   90.00
_cell.angle_gamma   90.00
#
_symmetry.space_group_name_H-M   'P 1'
#
loop_
_entity.id
_entity.type
_entity.pdbx_description
1 polymer ?
#
loop_
_entity_poly.entity_id
_entity_poly.type
_entity_poly.pdbx_seq_one_letter_code
_entity_poly.pdbx_strand_id
1 'polypeptide(L)'
;DGIELPEIPTDNSDSFEGPSKSSRFTVPHWAASPELKQALVAQQTMDPEEVFGPIGPLQMEEIFRGSGAQGKARFRNRSSSANWSTGDKLTREE
;
A
#
# COMPACT_ATOMS: atom_id res chain seq x y z
N ASP A 1 -3.73 -20.68 28.04
CA ASP A 1 -3.70 -21.19 26.67
C ASP A 1 -3.39 -20.08 25.69
N GLY A 2 -2.13 -19.99 25.29
CA GLY A 2 -1.61 -18.98 24.37
C GLY A 2 -1.81 -19.45 22.94
N ILE A 3 -2.40 -18.61 22.10
CA ILE A 3 -2.57 -18.87 20.68
C ILE A 3 -1.19 -18.71 20.04
N GLU A 4 -0.53 -19.81 19.72
CA GLU A 4 0.67 -19.81 18.88
C GLU A 4 0.27 -19.42 17.45
N LEU A 5 0.66 -18.22 17.06
CA LEU A 5 0.55 -17.78 15.69
C LEU A 5 1.60 -18.52 14.85
N PRO A 6 1.25 -18.97 13.63
CA PRO A 6 2.22 -19.59 12.73
C PRO A 6 3.35 -18.61 12.43
N GLU A 7 4.57 -19.13 12.34
CA GLU A 7 5.72 -18.33 11.89
C GLU A 7 5.39 -17.73 10.52
N ILE A 8 5.56 -16.41 10.43
CA ILE A 8 5.42 -15.70 9.17
C ILE A 8 6.45 -16.32 8.23
N PRO A 9 6.07 -16.82 7.03
CA PRO A 9 7.04 -17.28 6.06
C PRO A 9 7.91 -16.07 5.68
N THR A 10 9.02 -15.93 6.38
CA THR A 10 10.05 -14.94 6.09
C THR A 10 10.82 -15.52 4.91
N ASP A 11 10.35 -15.22 3.70
CA ASP A 11 11.13 -15.40 2.48
C ASP A 11 12.26 -14.35 2.42
N ASN A 12 13.12 -14.39 3.45
CA ASN A 12 14.41 -13.73 3.42
C ASN A 12 15.47 -14.82 3.30
N SER A 13 15.33 -15.64 2.26
CA SER A 13 16.46 -16.41 1.75
C SER A 13 17.30 -15.43 0.93
N ASP A 14 18.52 -15.20 1.40
CA ASP A 14 19.56 -14.37 0.80
C ASP A 14 19.90 -14.86 -0.62
N SER A 15 19.07 -14.46 -1.56
CA SER A 15 19.39 -14.46 -2.96
C SER A 15 18.89 -13.14 -3.52
N PHE A 16 19.83 -12.19 -3.58
CA PHE A 16 19.95 -11.32 -4.75
C PHE A 16 20.06 -12.20 -6.01
N GLU A 17 19.02 -12.96 -6.34
CA GLU A 17 18.85 -13.53 -7.66
C GLU A 17 18.45 -12.34 -8.52
N GLY A 18 19.49 -11.76 -9.12
CA GLY A 18 19.35 -10.75 -10.15
C GLY A 18 18.27 -11.17 -11.15
N PRO A 19 17.59 -10.20 -11.76
CA PRO A 19 16.34 -10.42 -12.47
C PRO A 19 16.42 -11.63 -13.40
N SER A 20 15.50 -12.58 -13.17
CA SER A 20 15.12 -13.59 -14.16
C SER A 20 15.09 -12.94 -15.54
N LYS A 21 15.70 -13.61 -16.52
CA LYS A 21 16.13 -13.11 -17.85
C LYS A 21 15.03 -12.51 -18.75
N SER A 22 13.86 -12.14 -18.23
CA SER A 22 12.77 -11.45 -18.92
C SER A 22 12.49 -10.01 -18.44
N SER A 23 13.16 -9.49 -17.40
CA SER A 23 13.10 -8.05 -17.09
C SER A 23 14.32 -7.61 -16.29
N ARG A 24 15.42 -7.27 -16.98
CA ARG A 24 16.57 -6.61 -16.35
C ARG A 24 16.21 -5.15 -16.03
N PHE A 25 15.28 -4.95 -15.10
CA PHE A 25 14.96 -3.63 -14.56
C PHE A 25 16.24 -3.06 -13.96
N THR A 26 16.78 -2.04 -14.61
CA THR A 26 17.97 -1.33 -14.11
C THR A 26 17.47 -0.24 -13.17
N VAL A 27 17.90 -0.31 -11.92
CA VAL A 27 17.52 0.68 -10.91
C VAL A 27 18.06 2.05 -11.35
N PRO A 28 17.20 3.07 -11.51
CA PRO A 28 17.66 4.40 -11.90
C PRO A 28 18.45 5.05 -10.75
N HIS A 29 19.39 5.93 -11.09
CA HIS A 29 20.29 6.57 -10.12
C HIS A 29 19.56 7.30 -8.99
N TRP A 30 18.40 7.93 -9.26
CA TRP A 30 17.60 8.61 -8.23
C TRP A 30 17.02 7.66 -7.17
N ALA A 31 16.89 6.36 -7.50
CA ALA A 31 16.42 5.31 -6.60
C ALA A 31 17.58 4.56 -5.91
N ALA A 32 18.82 4.99 -6.09
CA ALA A 32 20.01 4.46 -5.45
C ALA A 32 20.64 5.49 -4.49
N SER A 33 21.43 5.01 -3.52
CA SER A 33 22.22 5.90 -2.65
C SER A 33 23.46 6.40 -3.41
N PRO A 34 23.89 7.66 -3.25
CA PRO A 34 23.46 8.68 -2.27
C PRO A 34 22.25 9.55 -2.65
N GLU A 35 21.82 9.58 -3.91
CA GLU A 35 20.81 10.50 -4.44
C GLU A 35 19.44 10.29 -3.77
N LEU A 36 19.05 9.04 -3.55
CA LEU A 36 17.82 8.67 -2.84
C LEU A 36 17.75 9.31 -1.45
N LYS A 37 18.87 9.34 -0.71
CA LYS A 37 18.90 9.94 0.64
C LYS A 37 18.66 11.44 0.59
N GLN A 38 19.27 12.12 -0.38
CA GLN A 38 19.06 13.55 -0.57
C GLN A 38 17.61 13.86 -0.95
N ALA A 39 17.01 13.05 -1.82
CA ALA A 39 15.61 13.17 -2.21
C ALA A 39 14.67 12.97 -1.01
N LEU A 40 14.92 11.97 -0.16
CA LEU A 40 14.11 11.71 1.04
C LEU A 40 14.20 12.85 2.06
N VAL A 41 15.39 13.42 2.27
CA VAL A 41 15.55 14.60 3.15
C VAL A 41 14.76 15.80 2.61
N ALA A 42 14.77 16.02 1.28
CA ALA A 42 13.98 17.08 0.67
C ALA A 42 12.46 16.84 0.76
N GLN A 43 12.02 15.58 0.66
CA GLN A 43 10.60 15.21 0.77
C GLN A 43 10.05 15.32 2.19
N GLN A 44 10.90 15.28 3.22
CA GLN A 44 10.48 15.28 4.63
C GLN A 44 9.58 16.47 5.00
N THR A 45 9.77 17.63 4.38
CA THR A 45 9.02 18.86 4.71
C THR A 45 7.84 19.11 3.77
N MET A 46 7.57 18.23 2.81
CA MET A 46 6.47 18.41 1.86
C MET A 46 5.17 17.86 2.44
N ASP A 47 4.11 18.65 2.37
CA ASP A 47 2.77 18.20 2.75
C ASP A 47 2.18 17.30 1.64
N PRO A 48 1.91 16.01 1.92
CA PRO A 48 1.31 15.12 0.94
C PRO A 48 -0.10 15.56 0.54
N GLU A 49 -0.87 16.25 1.40
CA GLU A 49 -2.21 16.74 1.06
C GLU A 49 -2.16 17.89 0.05
N GLU A 50 -1.16 18.78 0.14
CA GLU A 50 -0.97 19.84 -0.86
C GLU A 50 -0.54 19.26 -2.23
N VAL A 51 0.26 18.19 -2.23
CA VAL A 51 0.79 17.58 -3.46
C VAL A 51 -0.24 16.70 -4.16
N PHE A 52 -0.94 15.83 -3.42
CA PHE A 52 -1.85 14.83 -4.00
C PHE A 52 -3.33 15.19 -3.86
N GLY A 53 -3.67 16.13 -2.98
CA GLY A 53 -5.05 16.46 -2.65
C GLY A 53 -5.72 15.39 -1.79
N PRO A 54 -7.02 15.60 -1.46
CA PRO A 54 -7.79 14.64 -0.67
C PRO A 54 -8.00 13.33 -1.43
N ILE A 55 -7.84 12.20 -0.73
CA ILE A 55 -8.11 10.88 -1.29
C ILE A 55 -9.61 10.73 -1.55
N GLY A 56 -9.98 10.64 -2.83
CA GLY A 56 -11.36 10.45 -3.24
C GLY A 56 -11.93 9.07 -2.83
N PRO A 57 -13.26 8.93 -2.77
CA PRO A 57 -13.89 7.65 -2.47
C PRO A 57 -13.59 6.63 -3.57
N LEU A 58 -13.20 5.42 -3.16
CA LEU A 58 -12.88 4.33 -4.08
C LEU A 58 -14.16 3.78 -4.74
N GLN A 59 -14.33 4.02 -6.03
CA GLN A 59 -15.45 3.50 -6.82
C GLN A 59 -15.06 2.17 -7.49
N MET A 60 -15.38 1.06 -6.83
CA MET A 60 -15.02 -0.29 -7.29
C MET A 60 -15.65 -0.62 -8.65
N GLU A 61 -16.83 -0.09 -8.94
CA GLU A 61 -17.51 -0.26 -10.22
C GLU A 61 -16.76 0.38 -11.40
N GLU A 62 -16.01 1.46 -11.15
CA GLU A 62 -15.22 2.16 -12.15
C GLU A 62 -13.85 1.49 -12.40
N ILE A 63 -13.27 0.89 -11.36
CA ILE A 63 -11.98 0.18 -11.46
C ILE A 63 -12.16 -1.17 -12.17
N PHE A 64 -13.24 -1.90 -11.85
CA PHE A 64 -13.52 -3.22 -12.41
C PHE A 64 -14.64 -3.20 -13.45
N ARG A 65 -14.50 -2.36 -14.49
CA ARG A 65 -15.39 -2.30 -15.65
C ARG A 65 -15.33 -3.63 -16.42
N GLY A 66 -16.22 -4.56 -16.08
CA GLY A 66 -16.30 -5.88 -16.74
C GLY A 66 -16.47 -7.07 -15.80
N SER A 67 -16.33 -6.87 -14.48
CA SER A 67 -16.74 -7.89 -13.51
C SER A 67 -18.25 -8.11 -13.64
N GLY A 68 -18.67 -9.34 -13.99
CA GLY A 68 -20.08 -9.69 -14.17
C GLY A 68 -20.92 -9.42 -12.91
N ALA A 69 -22.24 -9.65 -13.00
CA ALA A 69 -23.20 -9.35 -11.92
C ALA A 69 -22.80 -9.94 -10.53
N GLN A 70 -22.03 -11.03 -10.51
CA GLN A 70 -21.50 -11.69 -9.31
C GLN A 70 -20.46 -10.85 -8.53
N GLY A 71 -19.64 -10.04 -9.20
CA GLY A 71 -18.66 -9.16 -8.52
C GLY A 71 -19.30 -7.90 -7.96
N LYS A 72 -20.31 -7.35 -8.65
CA LYS A 72 -20.99 -6.11 -8.27
C LYS A 72 -21.73 -6.19 -6.94
N ALA A 73 -22.30 -7.34 -6.59
CA ALA A 73 -22.96 -7.55 -5.31
C ALA A 73 -21.98 -7.49 -4.12
N ARG A 74 -20.74 -7.96 -4.31
CA ARG A 74 -19.68 -7.94 -3.29
C ARG A 74 -19.13 -6.53 -3.07
N PHE A 75 -19.12 -5.68 -4.10
CA PHE A 75 -18.66 -4.30 -3.99
C PHE A 75 -19.60 -3.39 -3.20
N ARG A 76 -20.89 -3.75 -3.10
CA ARG A 76 -21.93 -2.95 -2.43
C ARG A 76 -22.24 -3.42 -1.01
N ASN A 77 -21.97 -4.69 -0.70
CA ASN A 77 -22.15 -5.21 0.65
C ASN A 77 -21.08 -4.63 1.59
N ARG A 78 -21.42 -3.53 2.25
CA ARG A 78 -20.58 -2.87 3.26
C ARG A 78 -20.58 -3.73 4.54
N SER A 79 -19.49 -4.44 4.81
CA SER A 79 -19.25 -5.08 6.11
C SER A 79 -18.85 -4.04 7.16
N SER A 80 -18.83 -4.42 8.44
CA SER A 80 -18.43 -3.56 9.57
C SER A 80 -17.06 -2.89 9.40
N SER A 81 -16.16 -3.44 8.57
CA SER A 81 -14.88 -2.84 8.17
C SER A 81 -14.98 -1.60 7.27
N ALA A 82 -16.14 -1.33 6.69
CA ALA A 82 -16.40 -0.12 5.91
C ALA A 82 -16.98 1.02 6.75
N ASN A 83 -17.13 0.82 8.08
CA ASN A 83 -17.67 1.81 9.00
C ASN A 83 -16.56 2.50 9.81
N TRP A 84 -15.94 3.52 9.23
CA TRP A 84 -14.94 4.37 9.89
C TRP A 84 -15.56 5.57 10.63
N SER A 85 -16.88 5.59 10.82
CA SER A 85 -17.61 6.70 11.47
C SER A 85 -17.21 6.95 12.93
N THR A 86 -16.45 6.04 13.55
CA THR A 86 -16.00 6.18 14.95
C THR A 86 -14.68 6.95 15.08
N GLY A 87 -14.20 7.57 14.01
CA GLY A 87 -12.92 8.27 13.97
C GLY A 87 -11.74 7.30 14.01
N ASP A 88 -10.61 7.77 13.50
CA ASP A 88 -9.33 7.10 13.71
C ASP A 88 -9.06 7.08 15.22
N LYS A 89 -9.22 5.91 15.85
CA LYS A 89 -8.94 5.73 17.29
C LYS A 89 -7.43 5.62 17.57
N LEU A 90 -6.56 5.97 16.62
CA LEU A 90 -5.12 6.00 16.86
C LEU A 90 -4.60 7.28 17.53
N THR A 91 -5.46 8.24 17.88
CA THR A 91 -5.08 9.38 18.73
C THR A 91 -5.96 9.49 19.99
N ARG A 92 -5.64 8.65 20.98
CA ARG A 92 -5.87 8.79 22.43
C ARG A 92 -4.93 7.75 23.05
N GLU A 93 -3.87 8.08 23.77
CA GLU A 93 -3.62 9.10 24.78
C GLU A 93 -2.12 9.49 24.78
N GLU A 94 -1.84 10.59 25.48
CA GLU A 94 -0.59 11.33 25.77
C GLU A 94 0.78 10.63 25.63
#